data_AF-A0A098GHS0-F1
#
_entry.id   AF-A0A098GHS0-F1
#
_cell.length_a   1.000
_cell.length_b   1.000
_cell.length_c   1.000
_cell.angle_alpha   90.00
_cell.angle_beta   90.00
_cell.angle_gamma   90.00
#
_symmetry.space_group_name_H-M   'P 1'
#
loop_
_entity.id
_entity.type
_entity.pdbx_description
1 polymer ?
#
loop_
_entity_poly.entity_id
_entity_poly.type
_entity_poly.pdbx_seq_one_letter_code
_entity_poly.pdbx_strand_id
1 'polypeptide(L)'
;MIDEAELPQEAIGKIAEVLSQSEYQLPITNDAFYEACALVAARADISLIFPSTNENKNTLSLLQALADQSRFRFREVVLEDDWWQEDNGPLLGFLCEDNYPCALLPHKKGYEVIIPGQNKSMILNKKNAGLIAKNAFYFYKPLPDELLSSRDVFRFAWRQIKPDFWRAAILQLMLSLIALSIPIATGYLFSTIIPFADIKALQQLLLLLVISVFIAASLRYVQVVSLFRIA
;
A
#
# COMPACT_ATOMS: atom_id res chain seq x y z
N MET A 1 44.48 -13.84 34.81
CA MET A 1 43.69 -15.08 34.93
C MET A 1 42.24 -14.69 35.09
N ILE A 2 41.62 -14.30 33.98
CA ILE A 2 40.17 -14.23 33.79
C ILE A 2 39.98 -14.68 32.33
N ASP A 3 39.17 -15.70 32.16
CA ASP A 3 39.01 -16.52 30.96
C ASP A 3 38.18 -15.76 29.91
N GLU A 4 38.77 -15.48 28.75
CA GLU A 4 38.19 -14.64 27.69
C GLU A 4 37.56 -15.49 26.57
N ALA A 5 37.38 -16.80 26.80
CA ALA A 5 36.98 -17.78 25.79
C ALA A 5 35.55 -18.36 25.92
N GLU A 6 34.80 -18.07 26.99
CA GLU A 6 33.47 -18.70 27.23
C GLU A 6 32.25 -17.87 26.78
N LEU A 7 32.43 -16.62 26.36
CA LEU A 7 31.32 -15.68 26.06
C LEU A 7 30.60 -15.74 24.69
N PRO A 8 30.92 -16.58 23.67
CA PRO A 8 30.16 -16.55 22.41
C PRO A 8 28.94 -17.49 22.34
N GLN A 9 28.91 -18.60 23.08
CA GLN A 9 27.91 -19.66 22.83
C GLN A 9 26.56 -19.39 23.49
N GLU A 10 26.54 -18.76 24.67
CA GLU A 10 25.31 -18.46 25.40
C GLU A 10 24.51 -17.33 24.71
N ALA A 11 25.20 -16.37 24.09
CA ALA A 11 24.59 -15.30 23.31
C ALA A 11 24.00 -15.81 21.99
N ILE A 12 24.68 -16.74 21.32
CA ILE A 12 24.16 -17.40 20.11
C ILE A 12 22.95 -18.27 20.46
N GLY A 13 22.97 -18.96 21.60
CA GLY A 13 21.85 -19.74 22.11
C GLY A 13 20.60 -18.89 22.35
N LYS A 14 20.75 -17.73 23.01
CA LYS A 14 19.63 -16.80 23.24
C LYS A 14 19.06 -16.18 21.97
N ILE A 15 19.89 -15.92 20.96
CA ILE A 15 19.42 -15.40 19.67
C ILE A 15 18.71 -16.51 18.89
N ALA A 16 19.23 -17.73 18.91
CA ALA A 16 18.56 -18.89 18.30
C ALA A 16 17.22 -19.20 18.99
N GLU A 17 17.15 -19.05 20.32
CA GLU A 17 15.92 -19.24 21.10
C GLU A 17 14.86 -18.18 20.76
N VAL A 18 15.26 -16.91 20.62
CA VAL A 18 14.36 -15.82 20.19
C VAL A 18 13.93 -15.97 18.73
N LEU A 19 14.77 -16.51 17.85
CA LEU A 19 14.39 -16.85 16.47
C LEU A 19 13.45 -18.07 16.41
N SER A 20 13.61 -19.04 17.31
CA SER A 20 12.75 -20.23 17.39
C SER A 20 11.38 -19.96 18.05
N GLN A 21 11.25 -18.90 18.87
CA GLN A 21 9.96 -18.47 19.42
C GLN A 21 8.98 -17.94 18.35
N SER A 22 9.45 -17.70 17.12
CA SER A 22 8.62 -17.36 15.94
C SER A 22 8.24 -18.61 15.10
N GLU A 23 8.80 -19.79 15.39
CA GLU A 23 8.42 -21.04 14.70
C GLU A 23 7.09 -21.57 15.24
N TYR A 24 6.01 -20.90 14.87
CA TYR A 24 4.66 -21.37 15.12
C TYR A 24 4.39 -22.62 14.24
N GLN A 25 4.55 -23.79 14.85
CA GLN A 25 4.25 -25.10 14.28
C GLN A 25 2.75 -25.29 14.14
N LEU A 26 2.25 -25.27 12.90
CA LEU A 26 0.83 -25.42 12.62
C LEU A 26 0.55 -26.57 11.66
N PRO A 27 -0.42 -27.44 11.99
CA PRO A 27 -0.90 -28.43 11.05
C PRO A 27 -1.78 -27.74 10.00
N ILE A 28 -1.30 -27.72 8.77
CA ILE A 28 -2.01 -27.14 7.62
C ILE A 28 -2.44 -28.28 6.70
N THR A 29 -3.70 -28.28 6.27
CA THR A 29 -4.07 -28.98 5.03
C THR A 29 -3.43 -28.23 3.85
N ASN A 30 -2.33 -28.77 3.33
CA ASN A 30 -1.48 -28.14 2.30
C ASN A 30 -2.28 -27.45 1.17
N ASP A 31 -3.37 -28.05 0.71
CA ASP A 31 -4.19 -27.52 -0.39
C ASP A 31 -4.84 -26.16 -0.05
N ALA A 32 -5.37 -25.99 1.17
CA ALA A 32 -6.04 -24.76 1.58
C ALA A 32 -5.05 -23.60 1.75
N PHE A 33 -3.83 -23.89 2.20
CA PHE A 33 -2.78 -22.87 2.31
C PHE A 33 -2.28 -22.40 0.96
N TYR A 34 -2.04 -23.32 0.02
CA TYR A 34 -1.63 -22.97 -1.33
C TYR A 34 -2.72 -22.16 -2.04
N GLU A 35 -4.00 -22.49 -1.84
CA GLU A 35 -5.12 -21.72 -2.40
C GLU A 35 -5.23 -20.32 -1.77
N ALA A 36 -5.06 -20.18 -0.45
CA ALA A 36 -4.99 -18.85 0.20
C ALA A 36 -3.82 -18.02 -0.37
N CYS A 37 -2.64 -18.63 -0.50
CA CYS A 37 -1.48 -17.97 -1.10
C CYS A 37 -1.74 -17.55 -2.54
N ALA A 38 -2.41 -18.40 -3.33
CA ALA A 38 -2.80 -18.11 -4.72
C ALA A 38 -3.69 -16.87 -4.82
N LEU A 39 -4.69 -16.76 -3.93
CA LEU A 39 -5.60 -15.61 -3.90
C LEU A 39 -4.88 -14.31 -3.54
N VAL A 40 -4.01 -14.36 -2.52
CA VAL A 40 -3.20 -13.20 -2.11
C VAL A 40 -2.25 -12.79 -3.23
N ALA A 41 -1.54 -13.74 -3.84
CA ALA A 41 -0.60 -13.48 -4.92
C ALA A 41 -1.28 -12.96 -6.20
N ALA A 42 -2.43 -13.52 -6.58
CA ALA A 42 -3.22 -13.03 -7.71
C ALA A 42 -3.64 -11.57 -7.51
N ARG A 43 -4.03 -11.20 -6.27
CA ARG A 43 -4.39 -9.82 -5.94
C ARG A 43 -3.18 -8.88 -5.87
N ALA A 44 -2.02 -9.41 -5.47
CA ALA A 44 -0.74 -8.72 -5.42
C ALA A 44 -0.02 -8.64 -6.79
N ASP A 45 -0.60 -9.23 -7.85
CA ASP A 45 0.00 -9.33 -9.19
C ASP A 45 1.36 -10.06 -9.17
N ILE A 46 1.42 -11.18 -8.43
CA ILE A 46 2.57 -12.07 -8.27
C ILE A 46 2.25 -13.41 -8.96
N SER A 47 3.16 -13.89 -9.81
CA SER A 47 3.07 -15.22 -10.40
C SER A 47 3.66 -16.26 -9.43
N LEU A 48 2.81 -17.15 -8.91
CA LEU A 48 3.28 -18.24 -8.05
C LEU A 48 3.66 -19.47 -8.87
N ILE A 49 4.76 -20.08 -8.48
CA ILE A 49 5.19 -21.41 -8.87
C ILE A 49 5.09 -22.28 -7.62
N PHE A 50 4.17 -23.25 -7.65
CA PHE A 50 3.92 -24.12 -6.51
C PHE A 50 4.95 -25.25 -6.46
N PRO A 51 5.55 -25.51 -5.28
CA PRO A 51 6.50 -26.61 -5.14
C PRO A 51 5.80 -27.96 -5.30
N SER A 52 6.43 -28.86 -6.04
CA SER A 52 5.93 -30.22 -6.31
C SER A 52 5.98 -31.15 -5.09
N THR A 53 6.55 -30.68 -3.96
CA THR A 53 6.79 -31.47 -2.76
C THR A 53 5.83 -31.06 -1.64
N ASN A 54 4.93 -31.97 -1.31
CA ASN A 54 3.97 -31.87 -0.21
C ASN A 54 4.56 -32.43 1.09
N GLU A 55 5.69 -31.88 1.54
CA GLU A 55 6.20 -32.22 2.87
C GLU A 55 5.41 -31.45 3.93
N ASN A 56 4.84 -32.16 4.90
CA ASN A 56 4.20 -31.57 6.09
C ASN A 56 5.27 -30.85 6.92
N LYS A 57 5.50 -29.58 6.61
CA LYS A 57 6.41 -28.71 7.35
C LYS A 57 5.64 -27.49 7.87
N ASN A 58 6.28 -26.75 8.78
CA ASN A 58 5.75 -25.54 9.38
C ASN A 58 5.32 -24.51 8.32
N THR A 59 4.31 -23.70 8.62
CA THR A 59 3.82 -22.61 7.75
C THR A 59 4.94 -21.74 7.20
N LEU A 60 5.90 -21.36 8.05
CA LEU A 60 7.04 -20.54 7.67
C LEU A 60 7.89 -21.23 6.57
N SER A 61 8.16 -22.52 6.74
CA SER A 61 8.97 -23.29 5.79
C SER A 61 8.25 -23.57 4.47
N LEU A 62 6.93 -23.78 4.50
CA LEU A 62 6.10 -23.88 3.29
C LEU A 62 6.08 -22.56 2.53
N LEU A 63 5.90 -21.45 3.25
CA LEU A 63 5.92 -20.11 2.67
C LEU A 63 7.30 -19.78 2.10
N GLN A 64 8.37 -20.18 2.77
CA GLN A 64 9.74 -19.98 2.31
C GLN A 64 10.04 -20.81 1.07
N ALA A 65 9.64 -22.08 1.01
CA ALA A 65 9.76 -22.89 -0.19
C ALA A 65 8.99 -22.30 -1.38
N LEU A 66 7.78 -21.76 -1.14
CA LEU A 66 6.97 -21.08 -2.14
C LEU A 66 7.63 -19.77 -2.60
N ALA A 67 8.16 -18.99 -1.66
CA ALA A 67 8.85 -17.72 -1.90
C ALA A 67 10.14 -17.92 -2.71
N ASP A 68 10.92 -18.95 -2.39
CA ASP A 68 12.17 -19.29 -3.07
C ASP A 68 11.90 -19.73 -4.52
N GLN A 69 10.88 -20.57 -4.75
CA GLN A 69 10.51 -20.97 -6.12
C GLN A 69 9.92 -19.83 -6.94
N SER A 70 9.07 -19.01 -6.32
CA SER A 70 8.35 -17.92 -6.99
C SER A 70 9.12 -16.60 -6.99
N ARG A 71 10.33 -16.59 -6.43
CA ARG A 71 11.24 -15.44 -6.28
C ARG A 71 10.60 -14.18 -5.67
N PHE A 72 9.64 -14.33 -4.76
CA PHE A 72 9.09 -13.20 -4.00
C PHE A 72 9.65 -13.15 -2.58
N ARG A 73 9.52 -11.99 -1.93
CA ARG A 73 9.84 -11.83 -0.51
C ARG A 73 8.56 -11.71 0.29
N PHE A 74 8.56 -12.21 1.52
CA PHE A 74 7.47 -11.98 2.46
C PHE A 74 8.01 -11.39 3.75
N ARG A 75 7.12 -10.77 4.53
CA ARG A 75 7.37 -10.38 5.91
C ARG A 75 6.21 -10.82 6.78
N GLU A 76 6.50 -11.14 8.02
CA GLU A 76 5.48 -11.24 9.06
C GLU A 76 5.05 -9.84 9.50
N VAL A 77 3.75 -9.65 9.68
CA VAL A 77 3.14 -8.42 10.19
C VAL A 77 2.18 -8.76 11.32
N VAL A 78 2.17 -7.90 12.34
CA VAL A 78 1.21 -7.98 13.43
C VAL A 78 0.07 -7.03 13.12
N LEU A 79 -1.13 -7.57 13.01
CA LEU A 79 -2.37 -6.83 12.80
C LEU A 79 -2.76 -6.15 14.12
N GLU A 80 -2.58 -4.83 14.16
CA GLU A 80 -3.03 -3.98 15.27
C GLU A 80 -4.55 -3.86 15.31
N ASP A 81 -5.08 -3.26 16.38
CA ASP A 81 -6.52 -3.01 16.46
C ASP A 81 -6.97 -2.11 15.30
N ASP A 82 -8.15 -2.41 14.72
CA ASP A 82 -8.71 -1.67 13.59
C ASP A 82 -7.89 -1.66 12.28
N TRP A 83 -6.90 -2.56 12.12
CA TRP A 83 -6.09 -2.72 10.90
C TRP A 83 -6.91 -2.79 9.59
N TRP A 84 -8.12 -3.33 9.66
CA TRP A 84 -9.04 -3.51 8.54
C TRP A 84 -9.63 -2.20 8.00
N GLN A 85 -9.41 -1.06 8.68
CA GLN A 85 -9.86 0.26 8.24
C GLN A 85 -8.86 0.95 7.29
N GLU A 86 -7.58 0.55 7.33
CA GLU A 86 -6.50 1.13 6.52
C GLU A 86 -6.08 0.19 5.39
N ASP A 87 -5.63 0.74 4.26
CA ASP A 87 -5.16 -0.08 3.13
C ASP A 87 -3.74 -0.60 3.40
N ASN A 88 -3.67 -1.82 3.93
CA ASN A 88 -2.45 -2.58 4.19
C ASN A 88 -2.06 -3.52 3.01
N GLY A 89 -2.78 -3.44 1.88
CA GLY A 89 -2.63 -4.37 0.76
C GLY A 89 -3.14 -5.79 1.05
N PRO A 90 -2.96 -6.74 0.11
CA PRO A 90 -3.37 -8.13 0.29
C PRO A 90 -2.45 -8.85 1.29
N LEU A 91 -3.05 -9.60 2.21
CA LEU A 91 -2.37 -10.26 3.32
C LEU A 91 -2.81 -11.73 3.40
N LEU A 92 -1.90 -12.60 3.79
CA LEU A 92 -2.22 -13.96 4.21
C LEU A 92 -2.45 -13.96 5.73
N GLY A 93 -3.66 -14.32 6.16
CA GLY A 93 -4.03 -14.39 7.57
C GLY A 93 -4.43 -15.80 7.99
N PHE A 94 -4.76 -15.95 9.27
CA PHE A 94 -5.24 -17.21 9.85
C PHE A 94 -6.44 -16.96 10.75
N LEU A 95 -7.35 -17.95 10.86
CA LEU A 95 -8.52 -17.88 11.76
C LEU A 95 -8.15 -18.29 13.20
N CYS A 96 -8.63 -17.57 14.22
CA CYS A 96 -8.31 -17.86 15.62
C CYS A 96 -8.73 -19.26 16.11
N GLU A 97 -9.84 -19.81 15.60
CA GLU A 97 -10.42 -21.06 16.14
C GLU A 97 -9.59 -22.31 15.79
N ASP A 98 -9.07 -22.39 14.56
CA ASP A 98 -8.37 -23.59 14.05
C ASP A 98 -7.04 -23.26 13.34
N ASN A 99 -6.62 -22.00 13.40
CA ASN A 99 -5.50 -21.44 12.65
C ASN A 99 -5.53 -21.76 11.15
N TYR A 100 -6.74 -21.82 10.62
CA TYR A 100 -6.99 -22.15 9.22
C TYR A 100 -6.56 -20.97 8.32
N PRO A 101 -5.78 -21.22 7.25
CA PRO A 101 -5.29 -20.16 6.37
C PRO A 101 -6.44 -19.45 5.64
N CYS A 102 -6.36 -18.13 5.55
CA CYS A 102 -7.33 -17.31 4.84
C CYS A 102 -6.65 -16.16 4.09
N ALA A 103 -7.22 -15.76 2.95
CA ALA A 103 -6.76 -14.62 2.19
C ALA A 103 -7.52 -13.36 2.63
N LEU A 104 -6.79 -12.33 3.05
CA LEU A 104 -7.32 -11.02 3.43
C LEU A 104 -7.06 -10.04 2.28
N LEU A 105 -8.10 -9.67 1.55
CA LEU A 105 -7.99 -8.85 0.34
C LEU A 105 -8.61 -7.45 0.54
N PRO A 106 -7.95 -6.38 0.07
CA PRO A 106 -8.47 -5.02 0.21
C PRO A 106 -9.71 -4.83 -0.69
N HIS A 107 -10.77 -4.32 -0.09
CA HIS A 107 -12.06 -4.00 -0.70
C HIS A 107 -12.38 -2.50 -0.55
N LYS A 108 -13.41 -1.99 -1.25
CA LYS A 108 -13.74 -0.54 -1.30
C LYS A 108 -13.93 0.14 0.07
N LYS A 109 -14.29 -0.61 1.11
CA LYS A 109 -14.53 -0.13 2.48
C LYS A 109 -14.07 -1.18 3.50
N GLY A 110 -12.77 -1.49 3.48
CA GLY A 110 -12.14 -2.41 4.42
C GLY A 110 -11.65 -3.68 3.73
N TYR A 111 -11.76 -4.82 4.41
CA TYR A 111 -11.17 -6.07 3.95
C TYR A 111 -12.21 -7.16 3.70
N GLU A 112 -11.92 -8.02 2.74
CA GLU A 112 -12.64 -9.24 2.44
C GLU A 112 -11.79 -10.44 2.84
N VAL A 113 -12.37 -11.36 3.60
CA VAL A 113 -11.75 -12.62 4.02
C VAL A 113 -12.28 -13.72 3.13
N ILE A 114 -11.39 -14.42 2.45
CA ILE A 114 -11.73 -15.61 1.66
C ILE A 114 -11.11 -16.81 2.35
N ILE A 115 -11.96 -17.78 2.70
CA ILE A 115 -11.55 -19.04 3.31
C ILE A 115 -11.54 -20.13 2.22
N PRO A 116 -10.37 -20.63 1.80
CA PRO A 116 -10.25 -21.72 0.85
C PRO A 116 -11.01 -22.97 1.27
N GLY A 117 -11.55 -23.72 0.30
CA GLY A 117 -12.34 -24.94 0.57
C GLY A 117 -13.73 -24.73 1.20
N GLN A 118 -14.03 -23.57 1.81
CA GLN A 118 -15.34 -23.29 2.41
C GLN A 118 -16.29 -22.46 1.53
N ASN A 119 -15.82 -21.98 0.37
CA ASN A 119 -16.55 -21.05 -0.53
C ASN A 119 -17.26 -19.90 0.22
N LYS A 120 -16.65 -19.46 1.32
CA LYS A 120 -17.14 -18.37 2.16
C LYS A 120 -16.23 -17.17 1.95
N SER A 121 -16.83 -16.10 1.42
CA SER A 121 -16.28 -14.76 1.50
C SER A 121 -17.03 -13.97 2.56
N MET A 122 -16.30 -13.23 3.39
CA MET A 122 -16.85 -12.39 4.44
C MET A 122 -16.18 -11.01 4.43
N ILE A 123 -16.99 -9.95 4.45
CA ILE A 123 -16.49 -8.60 4.67
C ILE A 123 -16.16 -8.42 6.16
N LEU A 124 -14.93 -8.00 6.45
CA LEU A 124 -14.47 -7.69 7.79
C LEU A 124 -15.21 -6.48 8.35
N ASN A 125 -15.72 -6.67 9.56
CA ASN A 125 -16.38 -5.65 10.36
C ASN A 125 -15.87 -5.77 11.80
N LYS A 126 -16.10 -4.75 12.63
CA LYS A 126 -15.69 -4.73 14.05
C LYS A 126 -16.09 -5.98 14.86
N LYS A 127 -17.22 -6.61 14.51
CA LYS A 127 -17.70 -7.84 15.17
C LYS A 127 -16.90 -9.09 14.79
N ASN A 128 -16.32 -9.11 13.59
CA ASN A 128 -15.73 -10.30 12.98
C ASN A 128 -14.20 -10.17 12.87
N ALA A 129 -13.64 -8.98 13.10
CA ALA A 129 -12.19 -8.74 13.08
C ALA A 129 -11.44 -9.57 14.13
N GLY A 130 -12.06 -9.86 15.28
CA GLY A 130 -11.48 -10.73 16.30
C GLY A 130 -11.40 -12.21 15.94
N LEU A 131 -12.02 -12.63 14.82
CA LEU A 131 -11.91 -14.00 14.31
C LEU A 131 -10.57 -14.25 13.60
N ILE A 132 -9.84 -13.18 13.26
CA ILE A 132 -8.55 -13.25 12.56
C ILE A 132 -7.43 -13.17 13.60
N ALA A 133 -6.46 -14.08 13.48
CA ALA A 133 -5.25 -14.07 14.29
C ALA A 133 -4.45 -12.79 14.05
N LYS A 134 -3.72 -12.31 15.07
CA LYS A 134 -2.91 -11.10 14.94
C LYS A 134 -1.75 -11.26 13.98
N ASN A 135 -1.23 -12.47 13.78
CA ASN A 135 -0.09 -12.70 12.91
C ASN A 135 -0.58 -12.93 11.47
N ALA A 136 -0.02 -12.18 10.54
CA ALA A 136 -0.28 -12.29 9.12
C ALA A 136 1.02 -12.16 8.31
N PHE A 137 0.99 -12.57 7.05
CA PHE A 137 2.12 -12.44 6.13
C PHE A 137 1.78 -11.50 4.98
N TYR A 138 2.67 -10.54 4.72
CA TYR A 138 2.58 -9.65 3.57
C TYR A 138 3.53 -10.11 2.47
N PHE A 139 3.05 -10.15 1.23
CA PHE A 139 3.85 -10.57 0.08
C PHE A 139 4.32 -9.35 -0.71
N TYR A 140 5.63 -9.18 -0.82
CA TYR A 140 6.22 -8.17 -1.67
C TYR A 140 6.19 -8.61 -3.12
N LYS A 141 5.71 -7.73 -4.00
CA LYS A 141 5.75 -7.95 -5.44
C LYS A 141 7.20 -8.13 -5.90
N PRO A 142 7.55 -9.26 -6.56
CA PRO A 142 8.89 -9.46 -7.07
C PRO A 142 9.16 -8.46 -8.20
N LEU A 143 10.42 -8.00 -8.29
CA LEU A 143 10.86 -7.25 -9.46
C LEU A 143 10.83 -8.20 -10.68
N PRO A 144 10.38 -7.74 -11.86
CA PRO A 144 10.40 -8.56 -13.05
C PRO A 144 11.83 -9.07 -13.33
N ASP A 145 11.99 -10.38 -13.51
CA ASP A 145 13.28 -11.03 -13.81
C ASP A 145 13.80 -10.75 -15.23
N GLU A 146 12.98 -10.12 -16.10
CA GLU A 146 13.45 -9.67 -17.40
C GLU A 146 14.50 -8.57 -17.21
N LEU A 147 15.60 -8.64 -17.96
CA LEU A 147 16.59 -7.57 -18.07
C LEU A 147 15.85 -6.25 -18.29
N LEU A 148 15.68 -5.48 -17.22
CA LEU A 148 14.83 -4.30 -17.21
C LEU A 148 15.44 -3.26 -18.14
N SER A 149 15.00 -3.25 -19.39
CA SER A 149 15.22 -2.13 -20.28
C SER A 149 14.59 -0.91 -19.60
N SER A 150 15.26 0.24 -19.62
CA SER A 150 14.78 1.47 -18.99
C SER A 150 13.35 1.85 -19.43
N ARG A 151 12.94 1.39 -20.62
CA ARG A 151 11.58 1.53 -21.17
C ARG A 151 10.53 0.68 -20.45
N ASP A 152 10.86 -0.53 -20.00
CA ASP A 152 9.90 -1.42 -19.34
C ASP A 152 9.69 -1.04 -17.88
N VAL A 153 10.73 -0.53 -17.22
CA VAL A 153 10.61 0.14 -15.91
C VAL A 153 9.68 1.36 -16.02
N PHE A 154 9.91 2.20 -17.03
CA PHE A 154 9.07 3.38 -17.26
C PHE A 154 7.62 2.99 -17.56
N ARG A 155 7.38 1.97 -18.39
CA ARG A 155 6.02 1.48 -18.71
C ARG A 155 5.32 0.92 -17.48
N PHE A 156 6.02 0.16 -16.65
CA PHE A 156 5.49 -0.40 -15.41
C PHE A 156 5.13 0.70 -14.41
N ALA A 157 6.05 1.63 -14.16
CA ALA A 157 5.81 2.80 -13.29
C ALA A 157 4.65 3.65 -13.82
N TRP A 158 4.60 3.89 -15.13
CA TRP A 158 3.54 4.67 -15.76
C TRP A 158 2.16 4.02 -15.60
N ARG A 159 2.05 2.69 -15.69
CA ARG A 159 0.76 1.99 -15.50
C ARG A 159 0.20 2.16 -14.09
N GLN A 160 1.07 2.19 -13.08
CA GLN A 160 0.71 2.42 -11.68
C GLN A 160 0.33 3.90 -11.44
N ILE A 161 1.07 4.84 -12.03
CA ILE A 161 0.93 6.28 -11.74
C ILE A 161 -0.13 6.98 -12.59
N LYS A 162 -0.57 6.40 -13.72
CA LYS A 162 -1.58 6.96 -14.64
C LYS A 162 -2.79 7.65 -14.00
N PRO A 163 -3.56 6.99 -13.08
CA PRO A 163 -4.73 7.62 -12.51
C PRO A 163 -4.39 8.83 -11.63
N ASP A 164 -3.24 8.79 -10.94
CA ASP A 164 -2.78 9.89 -10.09
C ASP A 164 -2.16 11.02 -10.90
N PHE A 165 -1.49 10.70 -12.01
CA PHE A 165 -0.98 11.67 -12.96
C PHE A 165 -2.11 12.52 -13.55
N TRP A 166 -3.23 11.91 -13.96
CA TRP A 166 -4.38 12.66 -14.49
C TRP A 166 -5.00 13.59 -13.46
N ARG A 167 -5.13 13.15 -12.20
CA ARG A 167 -5.61 14.00 -11.10
C ARG A 167 -4.68 15.18 -10.86
N ALA A 168 -3.38 14.93 -10.81
CA ALA A 168 -2.36 15.97 -10.66
C ALA A 168 -2.38 16.94 -11.85
N ALA A 169 -2.48 16.44 -13.09
CA ALA A 169 -2.53 17.25 -14.30
C ALA A 169 -3.76 18.18 -14.32
N ILE A 170 -4.94 17.69 -13.91
CA ILE A 170 -6.16 18.52 -13.82
C ILE A 170 -5.97 19.63 -12.76
N LEU A 171 -5.40 19.30 -11.59
CA LEU A 171 -5.13 20.29 -10.56
C LEU A 171 -4.12 21.35 -11.03
N GLN A 172 -3.07 20.94 -11.74
CA GLN A 172 -2.08 21.86 -12.33
C GLN A 172 -2.70 22.75 -13.41
N LEU A 173 -3.60 22.20 -14.23
CA LEU A 173 -4.33 22.97 -15.23
C LEU A 173 -5.17 24.08 -14.58
N MET A 174 -5.90 23.76 -13.52
CA MET A 174 -6.70 24.74 -12.76
C MET A 174 -5.83 25.81 -12.12
N LEU A 175 -4.69 25.42 -11.53
CA LEU A 175 -3.74 26.35 -10.93
C LEU A 175 -3.13 27.29 -11.97
N SER A 176 -2.81 26.77 -13.15
CA SER A 176 -2.29 27.55 -14.28
C SER A 176 -3.32 28.56 -14.78
N LEU A 177 -4.59 28.17 -14.88
CA LEU A 177 -5.66 29.07 -15.28
C LEU A 177 -5.85 30.22 -14.29
N ILE A 178 -5.72 29.93 -12.99
CA ILE A 178 -5.71 30.95 -11.93
C ILE A 178 -4.49 31.85 -12.05
N ALA A 179 -3.29 31.31 -12.31
CA ALA A 179 -2.08 32.11 -12.46
C ALA A 179 -2.18 33.12 -13.63
N LEU A 180 -2.94 32.77 -14.69
CA LEU A 180 -3.21 33.66 -15.81
C LEU A 180 -4.08 34.88 -15.43
N SER A 181 -4.75 34.86 -14.27
CA SER A 181 -5.52 36.01 -13.78
C SER A 181 -4.64 37.26 -13.59
N ILE A 182 -3.37 37.10 -13.21
CA ILE A 182 -2.43 38.21 -12.96
C ILE A 182 -2.16 39.03 -14.24
N PRO A 183 -1.69 38.43 -15.36
CA PRO A 183 -1.47 39.19 -16.60
C PRO A 183 -2.77 39.73 -17.20
N ILE A 184 -3.91 39.02 -17.08
CA ILE A 184 -5.21 39.52 -17.53
C ILE A 184 -5.63 40.76 -16.72
N ALA A 185 -5.52 40.68 -15.39
CA ALA A 185 -5.83 41.78 -14.49
C ALA A 185 -4.92 42.99 -14.76
N THR A 186 -3.63 42.75 -14.98
CA THR A 186 -2.66 43.79 -15.33
C THR A 186 -3.04 44.45 -16.66
N GLY A 187 -3.40 43.66 -17.69
CA GLY A 187 -3.86 44.20 -18.97
C GLY A 187 -5.11 45.08 -18.83
N TYR A 188 -6.10 44.61 -18.07
CA TYR A 188 -7.34 45.36 -17.81
C TYR A 188 -7.11 46.64 -17.00
N LEU A 189 -6.18 46.60 -16.05
CA LEU A 189 -5.77 47.76 -15.27
C LEU A 189 -5.24 48.88 -16.18
N PHE A 190 -4.32 48.55 -17.08
CA PHE A 190 -3.71 49.54 -17.98
C PHE A 190 -4.63 49.99 -19.12
N SER A 191 -5.48 49.10 -19.65
CA SER A 191 -6.33 49.43 -20.80
C SER A 191 -7.63 50.15 -20.44
N THR A 192 -8.16 49.92 -19.23
CA THR A 192 -9.48 50.44 -18.82
C THR A 192 -9.41 51.28 -17.55
N ILE A 193 -8.79 50.79 -16.49
CA ILE A 193 -8.92 51.42 -15.18
C ILE A 193 -8.11 52.71 -15.08
N ILE A 194 -6.85 52.70 -15.54
CA ILE A 194 -5.98 53.88 -15.50
C ILE A 194 -6.50 55.00 -16.44
N PRO A 195 -6.88 54.73 -17.70
CA PRO A 195 -7.35 55.78 -18.60
C PRO A 195 -8.67 56.42 -18.19
N PHE A 196 -9.61 55.63 -17.65
CA PHE A 196 -10.96 56.11 -17.31
C PHE A 196 -11.16 56.44 -15.81
N ALA A 197 -10.13 56.26 -14.98
CA ALA A 197 -10.15 56.51 -13.53
C ALA A 197 -11.33 55.85 -12.79
N ASP A 198 -11.75 54.66 -13.23
CA ASP A 198 -12.88 53.95 -12.62
C ASP A 198 -12.46 53.19 -11.34
N ILE A 199 -12.63 53.87 -10.20
CA ILE A 199 -12.30 53.34 -8.87
C ILE A 199 -13.17 52.12 -8.51
N LYS A 200 -14.41 52.02 -9.02
CA LYS A 200 -15.28 50.87 -8.75
C LYS A 200 -14.77 49.62 -9.47
N ALA A 201 -14.34 49.76 -10.73
CA ALA A 201 -13.71 48.68 -11.48
C ALA A 201 -12.40 48.21 -10.81
N LEU A 202 -11.61 49.13 -10.25
CA LEU A 202 -10.40 48.81 -9.49
C LEU A 202 -10.70 47.96 -8.24
N GLN A 203 -11.72 48.32 -7.47
CA GLN A 203 -12.14 47.56 -6.29
C GLN A 203 -12.63 46.16 -6.66
N GLN A 204 -13.39 46.03 -7.75
CA GLN A 204 -13.86 44.73 -8.26
C GLN A 204 -12.68 43.85 -8.70
N LEU A 205 -11.70 44.42 -9.40
CA LEU A 205 -10.50 43.70 -9.83
C LEU A 205 -9.66 43.23 -8.65
N LEU A 206 -9.46 44.09 -7.64
CA LEU A 206 -8.77 43.74 -6.41
C LEU A 206 -9.48 42.57 -5.69
N LEU A 207 -10.80 42.67 -5.51
CA LEU A 207 -11.60 41.62 -4.88
C LEU A 207 -11.47 40.29 -5.63
N LEU A 208 -11.56 40.31 -6.96
CA LEU A 208 -11.44 39.12 -7.80
C LEU A 208 -10.05 38.48 -7.67
N LEU A 209 -8.99 39.29 -7.62
CA LEU A 209 -7.63 38.81 -7.43
C LEU A 209 -7.44 38.16 -6.05
N VAL A 210 -7.98 38.78 -4.99
CA VAL A 210 -7.94 38.25 -3.62
C VAL A 210 -8.65 36.89 -3.56
N ILE A 211 -9.87 36.79 -4.10
CA ILE A 211 -10.61 35.53 -4.16
C ILE A 211 -9.80 34.46 -4.93
N SER A 212 -9.18 34.84 -6.04
CA SER A 212 -8.34 33.95 -6.85
C SER A 212 -7.16 33.36 -6.06
N VAL A 213 -6.48 34.19 -5.25
CA VAL A 213 -5.40 33.74 -4.36
C VAL A 213 -5.91 32.76 -3.31
N PHE A 214 -7.07 33.01 -2.70
CA PHE A 214 -7.68 32.09 -1.74
C PHE A 214 -8.02 30.74 -2.38
N ILE A 215 -8.59 30.75 -3.58
CA ILE A 215 -8.90 29.51 -4.32
C ILE A 215 -7.60 28.75 -4.65
N ALA A 216 -6.57 29.45 -5.15
CA ALA A 216 -5.28 28.84 -5.47
C ALA A 216 -4.60 28.24 -4.22
N ALA A 217 -4.66 28.94 -3.08
CA ALA A 217 -4.11 28.46 -1.82
C ALA A 217 -4.82 27.19 -1.34
N SER A 218 -6.15 27.15 -1.44
CA SER A 218 -6.94 25.96 -1.09
C SER A 218 -6.60 24.76 -2.00
N LEU A 219 -6.52 24.98 -3.32
CA LEU A 219 -6.11 23.94 -4.27
C LEU A 219 -4.69 23.43 -4.00
N ARG A 220 -3.75 24.33 -3.69
CA ARG A 220 -2.38 23.96 -3.28
C ARG A 220 -2.38 23.11 -2.01
N TYR A 221 -3.21 23.45 -1.02
CA TYR A 221 -3.32 22.66 0.20
C TYR A 221 -3.78 21.23 -0.09
N VAL A 222 -4.81 21.07 -0.94
CA VAL A 222 -5.28 19.74 -1.38
C VAL A 222 -4.18 18.97 -2.11
N GLN A 223 -3.41 19.62 -2.98
CA GLN A 223 -2.27 18.98 -3.67
C GLN A 223 -1.23 18.44 -2.68
N VAL A 224 -0.85 19.23 -1.67
CA VAL A 224 0.15 18.84 -0.67
C VAL A 224 -0.33 17.62 0.13
N VAL A 225 -1.59 17.63 0.59
CA VAL A 225 -2.17 16.49 1.32
C VAL A 225 -2.29 15.24 0.44
N SER A 226 -2.61 15.40 -0.85
CA SER A 226 -2.67 14.27 -1.78
C SER A 226 -1.31 13.62 -1.99
N LEU A 227 -0.23 14.40 -2.03
CA LEU A 227 1.14 13.89 -2.19
C LEU A 227 1.59 13.06 -0.97
N PHE A 228 1.21 13.46 0.25
CA PHE A 228 1.48 12.67 1.45
C PHE A 228 0.75 11.31 1.50
N ARG A 229 -0.30 11.13 0.70
CA ARG A 229 -0.99 9.84 0.60
C ARG A 229 -0.35 8.88 -0.41
N ILE A 230 0.56 9.40 -1.25
CA ILE A 230 1.20 8.66 -2.34
C ILE A 230 2.65 8.31 -2.00
N ALA A 231 3.30 9.07 -1.11
CA ALA A 231 4.62 8.79 -0.56
C ALA A 231 4.53 7.89 0.68
#